data_AF-A0A094ENI0-F1
#
_entry.id   AF-A0A094ENI0-F1
#
_cell.length_a   1.000
_cell.length_b   1.000
_cell.length_c   1.000
_cell.angle_alpha   90.00
_cell.angle_beta   90.00
_cell.angle_gamma   90.00
#
_symmetry.space_group_name_H-M   'P 1'
#
loop_
_entity.id
_entity.type
_entity.pdbx_description
1 polymer ?
#
loop_
_entity_poly.entity_id
_entity_poly.type
_entity_poly.pdbx_seq_one_letter_code
_entity_poly.pdbx_strand_id
1 'polypeptide(L)'
;MWGGATTRSQLRESINSLYTRYKVPEAPTENPVNLETDPTRRLIFFREKEIVNSLAFVSVTSDDSRKVMAVCIEEHINRKGITIRIASNTGDLKAVTAGFKRIGGILEQVARRPKTKKTDNIEILLREVIILDIDRILSRLRSRHVSTSKTAGKPALITQLHDAINHKSVKSTASLTTRSQNLQDLFTELEAISDIKASTALIHRLLYDIVTQAHALTSTTNLDVLLRDSKLEPPSLKSHIPIALRKLSHYYSAARFLVSAARDKECHVFRTVLVEPFHIDMPPSLYEADIKVHAEIQLLFFYELHPHLPRPRIICSSKSACYLCNLFFSLHGVFHIRRSHGRLYEKWTLPDWLPIPEPRRAELGVLVTQLDGALKAKIQKGCDKHDYPTESVLSIARQWTPSTSSKTSSSLASISTIRPQPTLHKEGSQDGVLSQLSSMPPTPPRTPPSRIPSISGAQNRAREHRIELPTTTHPVTITPAQLPYSQLITPTTPPLLLHLNNPRLTLDFDFRLASPCRLVLTHVDDITAPVVDEEYRTVDIEEIPTEAEMQVSRLRGKE
;
A
#
# COMPACT_ATOMS: atom_id res chain seq x y z
N MET A 1 17.58 -22.34 -7.01
CA MET A 1 16.58 -21.51 -7.71
C MET A 1 17.25 -21.06 -8.99
N TRP A 2 16.60 -21.18 -10.16
CA TRP A 2 17.21 -20.90 -11.47
C TRP A 2 18.58 -21.58 -11.73
N GLY A 3 18.79 -22.80 -11.23
CA GLY A 3 20.06 -23.53 -11.38
C GLY A 3 21.22 -23.01 -10.51
N GLY A 4 21.00 -21.97 -9.69
CA GLY A 4 21.99 -21.48 -8.72
C GLY A 4 22.11 -22.36 -7.47
N ALA A 5 23.15 -22.10 -6.66
CA ALA A 5 23.52 -22.89 -5.49
C ALA A 5 22.46 -22.92 -4.38
N THR A 6 21.67 -21.87 -4.25
CA THR A 6 20.62 -21.76 -3.22
C THR A 6 19.29 -22.28 -3.75
N THR A 7 18.74 -23.32 -3.11
CA THR A 7 17.41 -23.87 -3.39
C THR A 7 16.28 -23.03 -2.78
N ARG A 8 15.04 -23.21 -3.25
CA ARG A 8 13.87 -22.53 -2.67
C ARG A 8 13.68 -22.89 -1.19
N SER A 9 13.91 -24.16 -0.83
CA SER A 9 13.81 -24.63 0.56
C SER A 9 14.84 -23.95 1.46
N GLN A 10 16.10 -23.83 1.01
CA GLN A 10 17.15 -23.15 1.77
C GLN A 10 16.84 -21.67 1.98
N LEU A 11 16.39 -20.96 0.94
CA LEU A 11 16.00 -19.55 1.08
C LEU A 11 14.82 -19.40 2.05
N ARG A 12 13.83 -20.28 1.96
CA ARG A 12 12.67 -20.32 2.86
C ARG A 12 13.09 -20.54 4.31
N GLU A 13 14.02 -21.46 4.55
CA GLU A 13 14.59 -21.72 5.87
C GLU A 13 15.28 -20.47 6.43
N SER A 14 16.16 -19.83 5.67
CA SER A 14 16.82 -18.58 6.09
C SER A 14 15.82 -17.46 6.40
N ILE A 15 14.78 -17.30 5.58
CA ILE A 15 13.71 -16.32 5.84
C ILE A 15 12.99 -16.63 7.15
N ASN A 16 12.58 -17.88 7.36
CA ASN A 16 11.86 -18.30 8.55
C ASN A 16 12.73 -18.15 9.81
N SER A 17 13.99 -18.59 9.75
CA SER A 17 14.94 -18.43 10.86
C SER A 17 15.15 -16.97 11.25
N LEU A 18 15.27 -16.07 10.26
CA LEU A 18 15.38 -14.65 10.54
C LEU A 18 14.06 -14.10 11.12
N TYR A 19 12.90 -14.51 10.59
CA TYR A 19 11.59 -14.06 11.04
C TYR A 19 11.27 -14.46 12.48
N THR A 20 11.58 -15.69 12.88
CA THR A 20 11.40 -16.16 14.26
C THR A 20 12.20 -15.32 15.25
N ARG A 21 13.36 -14.79 14.84
CA ARG A 21 14.22 -13.96 15.70
C ARG A 21 13.90 -12.47 15.62
N TYR A 22 13.60 -11.97 14.42
CA TYR A 22 13.47 -10.55 14.09
C TYR A 22 12.36 -10.32 13.04
N LYS A 23 11.17 -9.93 13.49
CA LYS A 23 10.05 -9.56 12.59
C LYS A 23 10.30 -8.25 11.84
N VAL A 24 11.15 -7.37 12.38
CA VAL A 24 11.56 -6.09 11.78
C VAL A 24 13.09 -6.00 11.84
N PRO A 25 13.82 -6.60 10.87
CA PRO A 25 15.28 -6.64 10.89
C PRO A 25 15.98 -5.28 10.69
N GLU A 26 15.24 -4.29 10.19
CA GLU A 26 15.74 -2.93 9.92
C GLU A 26 14.67 -1.89 10.25
N ALA A 27 15.10 -0.75 10.78
CA ALA A 27 14.24 0.41 10.91
C ALA A 27 13.77 0.92 9.53
N PRO A 28 12.66 1.68 9.45
CA PRO A 28 12.25 2.30 8.20
C PRO A 28 13.32 3.22 7.61
N THR A 29 13.68 3.01 6.35
CA THR A 29 14.76 3.72 5.65
C THR A 29 14.31 4.26 4.31
N GLU A 30 14.84 5.42 3.92
CA GLU A 30 14.75 5.92 2.55
C GLU A 30 15.97 5.45 1.77
N ASN A 31 15.75 4.96 0.55
CA ASN A 31 16.85 4.52 -0.29
C ASN A 31 17.46 5.71 -1.03
N PRO A 32 18.80 5.80 -1.09
CA PRO A 32 19.47 6.87 -1.82
C PRO A 32 19.13 6.79 -3.32
N VAL A 33 19.07 7.95 -3.97
CA VAL A 33 18.85 8.03 -5.41
C VAL A 33 20.20 8.15 -6.10
N ASN A 34 20.55 7.15 -6.91
CA ASN A 34 21.66 7.28 -7.85
C ASN A 34 21.17 8.02 -9.11
N LEU A 35 21.62 9.26 -9.27
CA LEU A 35 21.22 10.16 -10.35
C LEU A 35 22.06 9.90 -11.61
N GLU A 36 21.85 8.76 -12.26
CA GLU A 36 22.36 8.61 -13.62
C GLU A 36 21.40 9.29 -14.61
N THR A 37 21.94 10.26 -15.35
CA THR A 37 21.19 10.94 -16.40
C THR A 37 21.26 10.10 -17.67
N ASP A 38 20.12 9.53 -18.05
CA ASP A 38 19.95 8.84 -19.32
C ASP A 38 19.46 9.85 -20.38
N PRO A 39 20.32 10.29 -21.33
CA PRO A 39 19.95 11.29 -22.34
C PRO A 39 18.90 10.76 -23.34
N THR A 40 18.62 9.44 -23.32
CA THR A 40 17.63 8.84 -24.21
C THR A 40 16.19 9.00 -23.72
N ARG A 41 15.99 9.40 -22.46
CA ARG A 41 14.68 9.55 -21.81
C ARG A 41 14.16 10.98 -21.83
N ARG A 42 12.84 11.13 -21.96
CA ARG A 42 12.15 12.44 -21.83
C ARG A 42 11.90 12.77 -20.36
N LEU A 43 11.56 11.78 -19.55
CA LEU A 43 11.37 12.01 -18.12
C LEU A 43 12.73 12.06 -17.44
N ILE A 44 12.98 13.12 -16.69
CA ILE A 44 14.01 13.08 -15.65
C ILE A 44 13.53 12.16 -14.53
N PHE A 45 14.46 11.49 -13.84
CA PHE A 45 14.14 10.51 -12.80
C PHE A 45 13.16 11.05 -11.75
N PHE A 46 13.35 12.30 -11.31
CA PHE A 46 12.47 12.92 -10.33
C PHE A 46 11.01 13.00 -10.79
N ARG A 47 10.77 13.27 -12.07
CA ARG A 47 9.41 13.34 -12.64
C ARG A 47 8.80 11.96 -12.78
N GLU A 48 9.57 10.98 -13.27
CA GLU A 48 9.12 9.58 -13.32
C GLU A 48 8.71 9.11 -11.92
N LYS A 49 9.56 9.34 -10.91
CA LYS A 49 9.30 9.00 -9.51
C LYS A 49 7.99 9.58 -9.00
N GLU A 50 7.73 10.86 -9.22
CA GLU A 50 6.52 11.51 -8.69
C GLU A 50 5.25 11.12 -9.48
N ILE A 51 5.35 10.88 -10.79
CA ILE A 51 4.25 10.31 -11.59
C ILE A 51 3.90 8.92 -11.06
N VAL A 52 4.89 8.03 -11.00
CA VAL A 52 4.70 6.64 -10.56
C VAL A 52 4.19 6.57 -9.12
N ASN A 53 4.68 7.44 -8.23
CA ASN A 53 4.20 7.53 -6.85
C ASN A 53 2.73 7.98 -6.76
N SER A 54 2.35 8.99 -7.55
CA SER A 54 0.96 9.48 -7.61
C SER A 54 0.04 8.38 -8.13
N LEU A 55 0.47 7.65 -9.16
CA LEU A 55 -0.27 6.52 -9.72
C LEU A 55 -0.36 5.34 -8.72
N ALA A 56 0.73 4.99 -8.04
CA ALA A 56 0.73 3.95 -7.01
C ALA A 56 -0.24 4.28 -5.87
N PHE A 57 -0.32 5.54 -5.45
CA PHE A 57 -1.27 5.96 -4.42
C PHE A 57 -2.74 5.74 -4.82
N VAL A 58 -3.13 6.16 -6.04
CA VAL A 58 -4.50 6.03 -6.56
C VAL A 58 -4.82 4.63 -7.08
N SER A 59 -3.84 3.72 -7.14
CA SER A 59 -4.07 2.33 -7.58
C SER A 59 -4.72 1.44 -6.53
N VAL A 60 -4.69 1.87 -5.26
CA VAL A 60 -5.30 1.10 -4.17
C VAL A 60 -6.71 1.60 -3.94
N THR A 61 -7.66 0.72 -4.21
CA THR A 61 -9.10 1.01 -4.12
C THR A 61 -9.75 0.46 -2.85
N SER A 62 -8.97 -0.08 -1.91
CA SER A 62 -9.45 -0.70 -0.66
C SER A 62 -8.52 -0.39 0.52
N ASP A 63 -9.05 -0.40 1.75
CA ASP A 63 -8.27 -0.27 2.98
C ASP A 63 -7.79 -1.64 3.56
N ASP A 64 -7.98 -2.72 2.80
CA ASP A 64 -7.35 -4.02 3.12
C ASP A 64 -5.82 -3.89 3.04
N SER A 65 -5.15 -4.10 4.18
CA SER A 65 -3.69 -4.05 4.29
C SER A 65 -3.00 -5.14 3.48
N ARG A 66 -3.70 -6.21 3.13
CA ARG A 66 -3.17 -7.33 2.37
C ARG A 66 -3.19 -7.03 0.87
N LYS A 67 -3.98 -6.06 0.41
CA LYS A 67 -4.02 -5.65 -1.01
C LYS A 67 -3.02 -4.54 -1.29
N VAL A 68 -1.78 -4.93 -1.53
CA VAL A 68 -0.69 -4.05 -1.95
C VAL A 68 -0.68 -3.96 -3.47
N MET A 69 -0.55 -2.74 -3.97
CA MET A 69 -0.46 -2.46 -5.40
C MET A 69 0.92 -1.89 -5.70
N ALA A 70 1.51 -2.31 -6.81
CA ALA A 70 2.74 -1.74 -7.34
C ALA A 70 2.48 -1.19 -8.74
N VAL A 71 3.12 -0.07 -9.04
CA VAL A 71 3.01 0.63 -10.32
C VAL A 71 4.39 1.04 -10.81
N CYS A 72 4.58 1.02 -12.13
CA CYS A 72 5.69 1.66 -12.83
C CYS A 72 5.22 2.23 -14.17
N ILE A 73 6.06 3.06 -14.82
CA ILE A 73 5.77 3.59 -16.14
C ILE A 73 6.92 3.30 -17.11
N GLU A 74 6.57 2.80 -18.30
CA GLU A 74 7.49 2.61 -19.41
C GLU A 74 7.35 3.78 -20.37
N GLU A 75 8.45 4.45 -20.72
CA GLU A 75 8.42 5.43 -21.81
C GLU A 75 8.41 4.71 -23.16
N HIS A 76 7.46 5.06 -24.03
CA HIS A 76 7.43 4.51 -25.38
C HIS A 76 8.65 4.97 -26.17
N ILE A 77 9.15 4.11 -27.06
CA ILE A 77 10.32 4.39 -27.92
C ILE A 77 10.09 5.66 -28.77
N ASN A 78 8.85 5.92 -29.18
CA ASN A 78 8.46 7.12 -29.94
C ASN A 78 8.47 8.42 -29.10
N ARG A 79 8.77 8.33 -27.80
CA ARG A 79 8.84 9.44 -26.83
C ARG A 79 7.55 10.28 -26.70
N LYS A 80 6.42 9.72 -27.13
CA LYS A 80 5.09 10.36 -27.13
C LYS A 80 4.07 9.58 -26.31
N GLY A 81 4.46 8.48 -25.69
CA GLY A 81 3.55 7.69 -24.89
C GLY A 81 4.21 7.10 -23.67
N ILE A 82 3.37 6.63 -22.75
CA ILE A 82 3.75 5.80 -21.62
C ILE A 82 2.86 4.55 -21.56
N THR A 83 3.41 3.48 -21.01
CA THR A 83 2.63 2.34 -20.52
C THR A 83 2.69 2.33 -19.01
N ILE A 84 1.53 2.45 -18.36
CA ILE A 84 1.38 2.29 -16.91
C ILE A 84 1.18 0.80 -16.64
N ARG A 85 2.12 0.18 -15.94
CA ARG A 85 2.03 -1.22 -15.56
C ARG A 85 1.66 -1.36 -14.09
N ILE A 86 0.68 -2.20 -13.80
CA ILE A 86 0.09 -2.36 -12.46
C ILE A 86 0.15 -3.82 -12.06
N ALA A 87 0.60 -4.11 -10.85
CA ALA A 87 0.52 -5.44 -10.25
C ALA A 87 -0.09 -5.36 -8.84
N SER A 88 -0.65 -6.47 -8.38
CA SER A 88 -1.09 -6.63 -7.00
C SER A 88 -0.65 -7.97 -6.44
N ASN A 89 -0.34 -8.01 -5.15
CA ASN A 89 -0.07 -9.25 -4.45
C ASN A 89 -1.34 -10.08 -4.21
N THR A 90 -2.54 -9.48 -4.28
CA THR A 90 -3.81 -10.18 -4.10
C THR A 90 -4.96 -9.56 -4.90
N GLY A 91 -5.96 -10.40 -5.21
CA GLY A 91 -7.22 -9.97 -5.82
C GLY A 91 -7.14 -9.65 -7.31
N ASP A 92 -8.31 -9.41 -7.88
CA ASP A 92 -8.45 -9.09 -9.31
C ASP A 92 -8.07 -7.62 -9.60
N LEU A 93 -7.38 -7.43 -10.73
CA LEU A 93 -6.92 -6.14 -11.25
C LEU A 93 -7.92 -5.51 -12.24
N LYS A 94 -9.00 -6.20 -12.64
CA LYS A 94 -9.94 -5.70 -13.68
C LYS A 94 -10.51 -4.31 -13.40
N ALA A 95 -11.08 -4.10 -12.21
CA ALA A 95 -11.70 -2.82 -11.84
C ALA A 95 -10.68 -1.67 -11.81
N VAL A 96 -9.51 -1.91 -11.20
CA VAL A 96 -8.41 -0.93 -11.14
C VAL A 96 -7.91 -0.61 -12.54
N THR A 97 -7.72 -1.62 -13.39
CA THR A 97 -7.26 -1.46 -14.77
C THR A 97 -8.26 -0.64 -15.59
N ALA A 98 -9.56 -0.90 -15.44
CA ALA A 98 -10.60 -0.13 -16.12
C ALA A 98 -10.60 1.34 -15.67
N GLY A 99 -10.48 1.61 -14.37
CA GLY A 99 -10.35 2.97 -13.84
C GLY A 99 -9.10 3.68 -14.36
N PHE A 100 -7.96 3.00 -14.36
CA PHE A 100 -6.71 3.56 -14.89
C PHE A 100 -6.79 3.84 -16.39
N LYS A 101 -7.50 3.03 -17.18
CA LYS A 101 -7.76 3.32 -18.60
C LYS A 101 -8.54 4.62 -18.78
N ARG A 102 -9.54 4.89 -17.92
CA ARG A 102 -10.28 6.16 -17.93
C ARG A 102 -9.39 7.34 -17.52
N ILE A 103 -8.61 7.18 -16.45
CA ILE A 103 -7.58 8.14 -16.02
C ILE A 103 -6.59 8.44 -17.16
N GLY A 104 -6.08 7.41 -17.83
CA GLY A 104 -5.17 7.52 -18.96
C GLY A 104 -5.80 8.28 -20.13
N GLY A 105 -7.05 7.99 -20.46
CA GLY A 105 -7.82 8.72 -21.47
C GLY A 105 -8.00 10.21 -21.15
N ILE A 106 -8.22 10.56 -19.87
CA ILE A 106 -8.27 11.96 -19.42
C ILE A 106 -6.90 12.63 -19.60
N LEU A 107 -5.81 12.00 -19.12
CA LEU A 107 -4.45 12.54 -19.25
C LEU A 107 -4.04 12.75 -20.72
N GLU A 108 -4.44 11.82 -21.57
CA GLU A 108 -4.30 11.92 -23.02
C GLU A 108 -5.02 13.13 -23.63
N GLN A 109 -6.28 13.34 -23.25
CA GLN A 109 -7.04 14.51 -23.70
C GLN A 109 -6.41 15.81 -23.22
N VAL A 110 -5.98 15.84 -21.96
CA VAL A 110 -5.27 16.96 -21.34
C VAL A 110 -3.98 17.30 -22.09
N ALA A 111 -3.21 16.28 -22.48
CA ALA A 111 -1.96 16.44 -23.22
C ALA A 111 -2.18 16.96 -24.66
N ARG A 112 -3.31 16.60 -25.29
CA ARG A 112 -3.64 17.02 -26.67
C ARG A 112 -4.38 18.36 -26.74
N ARG A 113 -5.13 18.76 -25.71
CA ARG A 113 -6.00 19.95 -25.70
C ARG A 113 -5.63 20.93 -24.58
N PRO A 114 -4.51 21.67 -24.70
CA PRO A 114 -4.06 22.56 -23.62
C PRO A 114 -4.91 23.82 -23.43
N LYS A 115 -5.91 24.09 -24.29
CA LYS A 115 -6.73 25.32 -24.24
C LYS A 115 -7.73 25.35 -23.09
N THR A 116 -8.15 24.21 -22.56
CA THR A 116 -9.02 24.14 -21.36
C THR A 116 -8.28 24.69 -20.14
N LYS A 117 -8.98 25.31 -19.20
CA LYS A 117 -8.35 25.80 -17.95
C LYS A 117 -7.76 24.62 -17.19
N LYS A 118 -6.61 24.84 -16.54
CA LYS A 118 -5.93 23.79 -15.77
C LYS A 118 -6.82 23.26 -14.64
N THR A 119 -7.59 24.13 -14.01
CA THR A 119 -8.54 23.81 -12.93
C THR A 119 -9.58 22.79 -13.38
N ASP A 120 -10.16 22.97 -14.57
CA ASP A 120 -11.21 22.11 -15.09
C ASP A 120 -10.66 20.71 -15.40
N ASN A 121 -9.42 20.64 -15.93
CA ASN A 121 -8.74 19.36 -16.13
C ASN A 121 -8.44 18.64 -14.80
N ILE A 122 -8.09 19.38 -13.75
CA ILE A 122 -7.87 18.81 -12.40
C ILE A 122 -9.18 18.27 -11.86
N GLU A 123 -10.27 19.02 -11.99
CA GLU A 123 -11.61 18.59 -11.58
C GLU A 123 -12.02 17.29 -12.29
N ILE A 124 -11.92 17.24 -13.62
CA ILE A 124 -12.27 16.06 -14.42
C ILE A 124 -11.47 14.83 -13.96
N LEU A 125 -10.16 14.97 -13.79
CA LEU A 125 -9.31 13.86 -13.35
C LEU A 125 -9.62 13.45 -11.91
N LEU A 126 -9.81 14.41 -11.00
CA LEU A 126 -10.07 14.14 -9.59
C LEU A 126 -11.41 13.42 -9.40
N ARG A 127 -12.45 13.79 -10.15
CA ARG A 127 -13.73 13.09 -10.14
C ARG A 127 -13.56 11.62 -10.52
N GLU A 128 -12.80 11.32 -11.57
CA GLU A 128 -12.53 9.93 -11.97
C GLU A 128 -11.73 9.17 -10.90
N VAL A 129 -10.73 9.80 -10.27
CA VAL A 129 -9.98 9.21 -9.17
C VAL A 129 -10.89 8.91 -7.96
N ILE A 130 -11.83 9.78 -7.64
CA ILE A 130 -12.78 9.56 -6.53
C ILE A 130 -13.72 8.40 -6.83
N ILE A 131 -14.20 8.28 -8.06
CA ILE A 131 -15.04 7.15 -8.49
C ILE A 131 -14.27 5.84 -8.32
N LEU A 132 -12.98 5.82 -8.68
CA LEU A 132 -12.13 4.65 -8.53
C LEU A 132 -11.88 4.25 -7.07
N ASP A 133 -11.71 5.23 -6.18
CA ASP A 133 -11.28 5.03 -4.78
C ASP A 133 -12.40 5.23 -3.74
N ILE A 134 -13.67 5.19 -4.16
CA ILE A 134 -14.83 5.52 -3.31
C ILE A 134 -14.82 4.80 -1.95
N ASP A 135 -14.68 3.48 -1.94
CA ASP A 135 -14.70 2.67 -0.71
C ASP A 135 -13.55 3.04 0.24
N ARG A 136 -12.39 3.31 -0.33
CA ARG A 136 -11.18 3.68 0.41
C ARG A 136 -11.25 5.11 0.93
N ILE A 137 -11.92 6.02 0.24
CA ILE A 137 -12.16 7.38 0.73
C ILE A 137 -13.17 7.33 1.88
N LEU A 138 -14.28 6.59 1.72
CA LEU A 138 -15.29 6.39 2.76
C LEU A 138 -14.70 5.76 4.01
N SER A 139 -13.88 4.73 3.86
CA SER A 139 -13.19 4.08 4.99
C SER A 139 -12.22 5.04 5.71
N ARG A 140 -11.45 5.86 4.97
CA ARG A 140 -10.60 6.91 5.57
C ARG A 140 -11.39 8.00 6.30
N LEU A 141 -12.57 8.35 5.80
CA LEU A 141 -13.50 9.25 6.50
C LEU A 141 -14.11 8.61 7.74
N ARG A 142 -14.07 7.26 7.82
CA ARG A 142 -14.81 6.41 8.77
C ARG A 142 -16.31 6.66 8.66
N SER A 143 -16.77 6.75 7.42
CA SER A 143 -18.18 6.90 7.09
C SER A 143 -18.96 5.64 7.46
N ARG A 144 -20.22 5.78 7.89
CA ARG A 144 -21.10 4.62 8.17
C ARG A 144 -21.34 3.73 6.95
N HIS A 145 -21.14 4.31 5.77
CA HIS A 145 -21.29 3.69 4.47
C HIS A 145 -20.30 2.55 4.19
N VAL A 146 -19.15 2.56 4.88
CA VAL A 146 -18.14 1.50 4.79
C VAL A 146 -17.56 1.21 6.17
N SER A 147 -17.87 0.03 6.71
CA SER A 147 -17.28 -0.45 7.96
C SER A 147 -16.17 -1.45 7.68
N THR A 148 -15.02 -1.27 8.32
CA THR A 148 -13.92 -2.24 8.34
C THR A 148 -13.56 -2.54 9.78
N SER A 149 -12.92 -3.67 10.07
CA SER A 149 -12.39 -4.00 11.40
C SER A 149 -11.56 -2.84 11.99
N LYS A 150 -10.81 -2.13 11.13
CA LYS A 150 -9.96 -1.00 11.51
C LYS A 150 -10.70 0.28 11.86
N THR A 151 -11.94 0.45 11.38
CA THR A 151 -12.72 1.69 11.48
C THR A 151 -13.98 1.55 12.34
N ALA A 152 -14.43 0.32 12.60
CA ALA A 152 -15.60 0.04 13.42
C ALA A 152 -15.48 0.67 14.82
N GLY A 153 -16.54 1.37 15.25
CA GLY A 153 -16.62 2.04 16.55
C GLY A 153 -15.74 3.29 16.70
N LYS A 154 -14.98 3.70 15.67
CA LYS A 154 -14.11 4.88 15.74
C LYS A 154 -14.86 6.13 15.27
N PRO A 155 -14.69 7.30 15.93
CA PRO A 155 -15.34 8.53 15.50
C PRO A 155 -14.86 8.97 14.10
N ALA A 156 -15.75 9.62 13.35
CA ALA A 156 -15.48 10.12 12.01
C ALA A 156 -14.29 11.10 11.98
N LEU A 157 -13.46 11.01 10.93
CA LEU A 157 -12.28 11.86 10.82
C LEU A 157 -12.62 13.35 10.78
N ILE A 158 -13.68 13.71 10.05
CA ILE A 158 -14.10 15.11 9.89
C ILE A 158 -14.63 15.68 11.22
N THR A 159 -15.37 14.87 11.98
CA THR A 159 -15.81 15.24 13.34
C THR A 159 -14.63 15.42 14.29
N GLN A 160 -13.66 14.50 14.28
CA GLN A 160 -12.44 14.66 15.09
C GLN A 160 -11.67 15.94 14.74
N LEU A 161 -11.58 16.28 13.44
CA LEU A 161 -10.97 17.53 12.98
C LEU A 161 -11.74 18.76 13.47
N HIS A 162 -13.06 18.72 13.37
CA HIS A 162 -13.95 19.80 13.82
C HIS A 162 -13.81 20.05 15.31
N ASP A 163 -13.93 19.01 16.12
CA ASP A 163 -13.79 19.08 17.57
C ASP A 163 -12.40 19.58 17.96
N ALA A 164 -11.34 19.10 17.29
CA ALA A 164 -9.97 19.51 17.55
C ALA A 164 -9.75 21.00 17.26
N ILE A 165 -10.25 21.51 16.14
CA ILE A 165 -10.13 22.93 15.76
C ILE A 165 -10.92 23.83 16.71
N ASN A 166 -12.06 23.37 17.20
CA ASN A 166 -12.92 24.13 18.12
C ASN A 166 -12.56 23.91 19.60
N HIS A 167 -11.58 23.07 19.89
CA HIS A 167 -11.18 22.80 21.25
C HIS A 167 -10.56 24.05 21.91
N LYS A 168 -10.95 24.34 23.16
CA LYS A 168 -10.55 25.54 23.92
C LYS A 168 -9.04 25.80 24.05
N SER A 169 -8.22 24.76 23.90
CA SER A 169 -6.75 24.88 23.97
C SER A 169 -6.09 25.13 22.61
N VAL A 170 -6.85 25.11 21.52
CA VAL A 170 -6.36 25.36 20.16
C VAL A 170 -6.70 26.79 19.76
N LYS A 171 -5.68 27.56 19.37
CA LYS A 171 -5.86 28.94 18.89
C LYS A 171 -6.22 28.95 17.41
N SER A 172 -7.49 28.71 17.12
CA SER A 172 -8.01 28.70 15.75
C SER A 172 -8.41 30.09 15.27
N THR A 173 -8.21 30.37 13.97
CA THR A 173 -8.73 31.58 13.33
C THR A 173 -10.18 31.37 12.89
N ALA A 174 -10.97 32.44 12.79
CA ALA A 174 -12.35 32.36 12.29
C ALA A 174 -12.43 31.66 10.92
N SER A 175 -11.50 31.95 10.01
CA SER A 175 -11.40 31.30 8.70
C SER A 175 -11.20 29.78 8.80
N LEU A 176 -10.35 29.32 9.72
CA LEU A 176 -10.13 27.90 9.95
C LEU A 176 -11.36 27.22 10.52
N THR A 177 -12.01 27.85 11.51
CA THR A 177 -13.26 27.36 12.09
C THR A 177 -14.36 27.24 11.04
N THR A 178 -14.55 28.26 10.18
CA THR A 178 -15.52 28.19 9.07
C THR A 178 -15.20 27.06 8.09
N ARG A 179 -13.94 26.89 7.69
CA ARG A 179 -13.55 25.78 6.79
C ARG A 179 -13.81 24.41 7.42
N SER A 180 -13.53 24.28 8.72
CA SER A 180 -13.80 23.07 9.48
C SER A 180 -15.31 22.78 9.56
N GLN A 181 -16.13 23.80 9.80
CA GLN A 181 -17.58 23.69 9.80
C GLN A 181 -18.12 23.26 8.43
N ASN A 182 -17.68 23.89 7.34
CA ASN A 182 -18.12 23.51 5.99
C ASN A 182 -17.81 22.05 5.66
N LEU A 183 -16.64 21.54 6.09
CA LEU A 183 -16.30 20.13 5.96
C LEU A 183 -17.25 19.24 6.79
N GLN A 184 -17.57 19.64 8.02
CA GLN A 184 -18.51 18.94 8.89
C GLN A 184 -19.92 18.90 8.28
N ASP A 185 -20.38 19.99 7.67
CA ASP A 185 -21.69 20.05 7.01
C ASP A 185 -21.76 19.11 5.81
N LEU A 186 -20.73 19.11 4.94
CA LEU A 186 -20.63 18.17 3.82
C LEU A 186 -20.59 16.71 4.28
N PHE A 187 -19.85 16.43 5.35
CA PHE A 187 -19.79 15.08 5.90
C PHE A 187 -21.13 14.66 6.50
N THR A 188 -21.85 15.58 7.14
CA THR A 188 -23.19 15.32 7.68
C THR A 188 -24.19 15.04 6.54
N GLU A 189 -24.11 15.78 5.43
CA GLU A 189 -24.91 15.52 4.23
C GLU A 189 -24.58 14.14 3.62
N LEU A 190 -23.29 13.78 3.57
CA LEU A 190 -22.86 12.45 3.11
C LEU A 190 -23.44 11.36 4.01
N GLU A 191 -23.30 11.48 5.32
CA GLU A 191 -23.84 10.51 6.28
C GLU A 191 -25.36 10.46 6.26
N ALA A 192 -26.08 11.51 5.84
CA ALA A 192 -27.55 11.49 5.76
C ALA A 192 -28.10 10.58 4.65
N ILE A 193 -27.27 10.18 3.68
CA ILE A 193 -27.71 9.32 2.58
C ILE A 193 -28.07 7.93 3.11
N SER A 194 -29.24 7.41 2.75
CA SER A 194 -29.68 6.08 3.19
C SER A 194 -29.18 4.96 2.28
N ASP A 195 -29.26 5.17 0.96
CA ASP A 195 -28.80 4.21 -0.04
C ASP A 195 -27.79 4.85 -1.00
N ILE A 196 -26.55 4.38 -0.90
CA ILE A 196 -25.40 4.80 -1.69
C ILE A 196 -25.56 4.39 -3.16
N LYS A 197 -26.16 3.22 -3.40
CA LYS A 197 -26.33 2.68 -4.75
C LYS A 197 -27.38 3.46 -5.52
N ALA A 198 -28.44 3.92 -4.85
CA ALA A 198 -29.43 4.81 -5.44
C ALA A 198 -28.93 6.26 -5.64
N SER A 199 -27.98 6.72 -4.83
CA SER A 199 -27.54 8.13 -4.77
C SER A 199 -26.12 8.36 -5.27
N THR A 200 -25.66 7.53 -6.22
CA THR A 200 -24.25 7.48 -6.65
C THR A 200 -23.70 8.85 -7.11
N ALA A 201 -24.48 9.61 -7.89
CA ALA A 201 -24.06 10.94 -8.35
C ALA A 201 -23.86 11.96 -7.20
N LEU A 202 -24.74 11.93 -6.20
CA LEU A 202 -24.66 12.81 -5.03
C LEU A 202 -23.43 12.47 -4.19
N ILE A 203 -23.16 11.18 -3.96
CA ILE A 203 -21.98 10.73 -3.21
C ILE A 203 -20.70 11.14 -3.91
N HIS A 204 -20.61 10.95 -5.23
CA HIS A 204 -19.44 11.38 -5.99
C HIS A 204 -19.20 12.90 -5.87
N ARG A 205 -20.26 13.70 -5.89
CA ARG A 205 -20.16 15.16 -5.65
C ARG A 205 -19.65 15.46 -4.24
N LEU A 206 -20.24 14.89 -3.21
CA LEU A 206 -19.88 15.16 -1.82
C LEU A 206 -18.44 14.75 -1.50
N LEU A 207 -18.01 13.57 -1.97
CA LEU A 207 -16.63 13.13 -1.79
C LEU A 207 -15.63 14.05 -2.52
N TYR A 208 -16.00 14.54 -3.70
CA TYR A 208 -15.21 15.55 -4.41
C TYR A 208 -15.08 16.85 -3.63
N ASP A 209 -16.18 17.35 -3.09
CA ASP A 209 -16.19 18.58 -2.30
C ASP A 209 -15.38 18.41 -1.00
N ILE A 210 -15.54 17.28 -0.29
CA ILE A 210 -14.79 16.96 0.94
C ILE A 210 -13.28 16.87 0.65
N VAL A 211 -12.87 16.13 -0.37
CA VAL A 211 -11.44 15.97 -0.72
C VAL A 211 -10.83 17.32 -1.13
N THR A 212 -11.56 18.12 -1.88
CA THR A 212 -11.11 19.45 -2.33
C THR A 212 -10.98 20.42 -1.16
N GLN A 213 -11.95 20.45 -0.24
CA GLN A 213 -11.89 21.29 0.96
C GLN A 213 -10.80 20.82 1.95
N ALA A 214 -10.61 19.51 2.12
CA ALA A 214 -9.51 18.96 2.91
C ALA A 214 -8.14 19.36 2.32
N HIS A 215 -8.01 19.37 1.00
CA HIS A 215 -6.80 19.87 0.34
C HIS A 215 -6.59 21.37 0.58
N ALA A 216 -7.63 22.18 0.44
CA ALA A 216 -7.55 23.61 0.69
C ALA A 216 -7.11 23.91 2.13
N LEU A 217 -7.70 23.23 3.12
CA LEU A 217 -7.38 23.39 4.55
C LEU A 217 -5.91 23.00 4.83
N THR A 218 -5.48 21.82 4.39
CA THR A 218 -4.10 21.34 4.59
C THR A 218 -3.04 22.16 3.86
N SER A 219 -3.42 22.84 2.77
CA SER A 219 -2.52 23.72 2.02
C SER A 219 -2.35 25.09 2.67
N THR A 220 -3.34 25.57 3.42
CA THR A 220 -3.31 26.89 4.09
C THR A 220 -2.93 26.81 5.56
N THR A 221 -2.95 25.62 6.16
CA THR A 221 -2.81 25.46 7.61
C THR A 221 -1.91 24.27 7.94
N ASN A 222 -0.87 24.54 8.75
CA ASN A 222 -0.01 23.48 9.29
C ASN A 222 -0.65 22.90 10.57
N LEU A 223 -1.42 21.83 10.40
CA LEU A 223 -2.11 21.17 11.52
C LEU A 223 -1.14 20.54 12.53
N ASP A 224 0.04 20.08 12.08
CA ASP A 224 1.05 19.50 12.98
C ASP A 224 1.56 20.55 13.98
N VAL A 225 1.72 21.81 13.54
CA VAL A 225 2.08 22.93 14.42
C VAL A 225 0.89 23.37 15.27
N LEU A 226 -0.29 23.49 14.67
CA LEU A 226 -1.50 23.95 15.36
C LEU A 226 -1.89 23.06 16.54
N LEU A 227 -1.79 21.74 16.38
CA LEU A 227 -2.26 20.76 17.37
C LEU A 227 -1.17 20.31 18.37
N ARG A 228 0.10 20.67 18.16
CA ARG A 228 1.24 20.19 18.96
C ARG A 228 1.04 20.38 20.46
N ASP A 229 0.78 21.61 20.88
CA ASP A 229 0.71 22.02 22.29
C ASP A 229 -0.74 22.04 22.82
N SER A 230 -1.67 21.51 22.03
CA SER A 230 -3.08 21.39 22.42
C SER A 230 -3.24 20.41 23.59
N LYS A 231 -4.33 20.56 24.33
CA LYS A 231 -4.75 19.62 25.40
C LYS A 231 -5.79 18.61 24.90
N LEU A 232 -5.60 18.10 23.67
CA LEU A 232 -6.51 17.12 23.07
C LEU A 232 -6.28 15.73 23.68
N GLU A 233 -7.38 15.06 23.99
CA GLU A 233 -7.39 13.69 24.48
C GLU A 233 -8.15 12.77 23.50
N PRO A 234 -7.60 11.59 23.17
CA PRO A 234 -6.27 11.10 23.55
C PRO A 234 -5.13 11.86 22.84
N PRO A 235 -3.89 11.85 23.37
CA PRO A 235 -2.77 12.61 22.80
C PRO A 235 -2.40 12.18 21.38
N SER A 236 -2.75 10.94 21.00
CA SER A 236 -2.57 10.40 19.66
C SER A 236 -3.36 11.16 18.58
N LEU A 237 -4.42 11.89 18.93
CA LEU A 237 -5.17 12.73 17.97
C LEU A 237 -4.29 13.81 17.32
N LYS A 238 -3.32 14.34 18.07
CA LYS A 238 -2.42 15.41 17.62
C LYS A 238 -1.59 15.02 16.40
N SER A 239 -1.19 13.75 16.33
CA SER A 239 -0.46 13.20 15.18
C SER A 239 -1.39 12.54 14.17
N HIS A 240 -2.46 11.90 14.64
CA HIS A 240 -3.40 11.16 13.78
C HIS A 240 -4.15 12.07 12.81
N ILE A 241 -4.77 13.16 13.31
CA ILE A 241 -5.62 14.05 12.49
C ILE A 241 -4.81 14.65 11.32
N PRO A 242 -3.62 15.25 11.52
CA PRO A 242 -2.82 15.76 10.40
C PRO A 242 -2.48 14.69 9.38
N ILE A 243 -2.06 13.49 9.83
CA ILE A 243 -1.68 12.38 8.93
C ILE A 243 -2.87 11.91 8.11
N ALA A 244 -4.03 11.69 8.75
CA ALA A 244 -5.23 11.20 8.08
C ALA A 244 -5.78 12.23 7.08
N LEU A 245 -5.81 13.51 7.45
CA LEU A 245 -6.26 14.57 6.55
C LEU A 245 -5.29 14.77 5.37
N ARG A 246 -3.97 14.60 5.59
CA ARG A 246 -2.98 14.60 4.52
C ARG A 246 -3.22 13.45 3.52
N LYS A 247 -3.69 12.28 3.97
CA LYS A 247 -4.08 11.17 3.08
C LYS A 247 -5.25 11.55 2.18
N LEU A 248 -6.25 12.25 2.70
CA LEU A 248 -7.37 12.76 1.89
C LEU A 248 -6.91 13.86 0.91
N SER A 249 -6.14 14.84 1.39
CA SER A 249 -5.57 15.91 0.55
C SER A 249 -4.68 15.41 -0.59
N HIS A 250 -4.06 14.24 -0.41
CA HIS A 250 -3.16 13.67 -1.40
C HIS A 250 -3.88 13.27 -2.70
N TYR A 251 -5.18 12.97 -2.68
CA TYR A 251 -5.98 12.72 -3.89
C TYR A 251 -5.98 13.92 -4.83
N TYR A 252 -6.30 15.10 -4.30
CA TYR A 252 -6.25 16.35 -5.07
C TYR A 252 -4.81 16.63 -5.54
N SER A 253 -3.82 16.43 -4.66
CA SER A 253 -2.41 16.69 -4.97
C SER A 253 -1.91 15.81 -6.11
N ALA A 254 -2.25 14.51 -6.10
CA ALA A 254 -1.93 13.55 -7.15
C ALA A 254 -2.59 13.93 -8.48
N ALA A 255 -3.90 14.24 -8.48
CA ALA A 255 -4.60 14.67 -9.68
C ALA A 255 -3.99 15.96 -10.26
N ARG A 256 -3.73 16.96 -9.41
CA ARG A 256 -3.05 18.21 -9.82
C ARG A 256 -1.68 17.94 -10.41
N PHE A 257 -0.89 17.06 -9.81
CA PHE A 257 0.45 16.73 -10.29
C PHE A 257 0.39 16.03 -11.65
N LEU A 258 -0.44 15.00 -11.80
CA LEU A 258 -0.62 14.26 -13.05
C LEU A 258 -1.12 15.15 -14.19
N VAL A 259 -2.09 16.04 -13.93
CA VAL A 259 -2.52 17.05 -14.91
C VAL A 259 -1.38 18.00 -15.27
N SER A 260 -0.57 18.43 -14.30
CA SER A 260 0.58 19.29 -14.57
C SER A 260 1.61 18.58 -15.45
N ALA A 261 1.85 17.29 -15.20
CA ALA A 261 2.74 16.46 -15.99
C ALA A 261 2.23 16.26 -17.42
N ALA A 262 0.93 15.97 -17.58
CA ALA A 262 0.30 15.79 -18.89
C ALA A 262 0.25 17.08 -19.73
N ARG A 263 0.14 18.26 -19.08
CA ARG A 263 0.14 19.57 -19.75
C ARG A 263 1.54 20.09 -20.07
N ASP A 264 2.60 19.41 -19.67
CA ASP A 264 3.95 19.91 -19.90
C ASP A 264 4.26 19.94 -21.40
N LYS A 265 4.63 21.13 -21.88
CA LYS A 265 4.99 21.37 -23.28
C LYS A 265 6.31 20.71 -23.65
N GLU A 266 7.21 20.50 -22.68
CA GLU A 266 8.50 19.86 -22.91
C GLU A 266 8.41 18.31 -22.81
N CYS A 267 7.36 17.81 -22.16
CA CYS A 267 7.16 16.40 -21.87
C CYS A 267 5.88 15.85 -22.52
N HIS A 268 6.03 15.24 -23.69
CA HIS A 268 4.90 14.71 -24.48
C HIS A 268 4.55 13.25 -24.20
N VAL A 269 5.03 12.69 -23.09
CA VAL A 269 4.88 11.27 -22.78
C VAL A 269 3.42 10.87 -22.51
N PHE A 270 2.53 11.82 -22.24
CA PHE A 270 1.10 11.57 -22.05
C PHE A 270 0.26 11.70 -23.35
N ARG A 271 0.87 11.85 -24.54
CA ARG A 271 0.07 11.85 -25.78
C ARG A 271 -0.52 10.48 -26.12
N THR A 272 0.00 9.41 -25.54
CA THR A 272 -0.57 8.07 -25.55
C THR A 272 -0.34 7.44 -24.19
N VAL A 273 -1.39 6.93 -23.55
CA VAL A 273 -1.31 6.29 -22.23
C VAL A 273 -1.95 4.92 -22.33
N LEU A 274 -1.10 3.89 -22.26
CA LEU A 274 -1.52 2.51 -22.16
C LEU A 274 -1.55 2.08 -20.70
N VAL A 275 -2.42 1.13 -20.37
CA VAL A 275 -2.54 0.57 -19.02
C VAL A 275 -2.59 -0.93 -19.14
N GLU A 276 -1.63 -1.60 -18.52
CA GLU A 276 -1.45 -3.04 -18.60
C GLU A 276 -1.33 -3.64 -17.19
N PRO A 277 -2.25 -4.51 -16.77
CA PRO A 277 -2.08 -5.28 -15.55
C PRO A 277 -1.05 -6.39 -15.78
N PHE A 278 -0.35 -6.78 -14.72
CA PHE A 278 0.48 -7.95 -14.70
C PHE A 278 0.26 -8.74 -13.42
N HIS A 279 0.17 -10.06 -13.56
CA HIS A 279 0.05 -10.99 -12.46
C HIS A 279 0.93 -12.21 -12.75
N ILE A 280 1.62 -12.70 -11.72
CA ILE A 280 2.35 -13.97 -11.79
C ILE A 280 1.45 -15.05 -11.19
N ASP A 281 1.04 -16.00 -12.02
CA ASP A 281 0.31 -17.16 -11.55
C ASP A 281 1.20 -18.07 -10.70
N MET A 282 0.65 -18.49 -9.57
CA MET A 282 1.31 -19.43 -8.66
C MET A 282 1.06 -20.86 -9.15
N PRO A 283 2.11 -21.71 -9.25
CA PRO A 283 1.96 -23.13 -9.55
C PRO A 283 1.08 -23.82 -8.50
N PRO A 284 0.21 -24.79 -8.90
CA PRO A 284 -0.66 -25.51 -7.98
C PRO A 284 0.05 -26.12 -6.77
N SER A 285 1.25 -26.67 -7.00
CA SER A 285 2.10 -27.27 -5.95
C SER A 285 2.60 -26.29 -4.88
N LEU A 286 2.41 -24.99 -5.07
CA LEU A 286 2.86 -23.95 -4.14
C LEU A 286 1.72 -23.28 -3.37
N TYR A 287 0.45 -23.62 -3.65
CA TYR A 287 -0.69 -23.05 -2.93
C TYR A 287 -0.76 -23.49 -1.48
N GLU A 288 -0.37 -24.73 -1.16
CA GLU A 288 -0.45 -25.30 0.18
C GLU A 288 0.45 -24.58 1.20
N ALA A 289 1.48 -23.87 0.74
CA ALA A 289 2.46 -23.20 1.60
C ALA A 289 2.12 -21.73 1.94
N ASP A 290 0.95 -21.22 1.49
CA ASP A 290 0.50 -19.81 1.60
C ASP A 290 1.61 -18.80 1.25
N ILE A 291 2.44 -19.13 0.26
CA ILE A 291 3.52 -18.26 -0.22
C ILE A 291 3.01 -17.26 -1.24
N LYS A 292 3.61 -16.06 -1.25
CA LYS A 292 3.14 -14.93 -2.04
C LYS A 292 4.30 -14.20 -2.71
N VAL A 293 4.13 -13.94 -4.00
CA VAL A 293 4.99 -13.01 -4.73
C VAL A 293 4.43 -11.60 -4.52
N HIS A 294 5.21 -10.76 -3.84
CA HIS A 294 4.82 -9.38 -3.57
C HIS A 294 4.68 -8.57 -4.87
N ALA A 295 3.84 -7.52 -4.85
CA ALA A 295 3.52 -6.74 -6.05
C ALA A 295 4.76 -6.10 -6.70
N GLU A 296 5.73 -5.63 -5.90
CA GLU A 296 6.99 -5.08 -6.42
C GLU A 296 7.81 -6.14 -7.16
N ILE A 297 7.86 -7.36 -6.62
CA ILE A 297 8.56 -8.50 -7.24
C ILE A 297 7.86 -8.92 -8.53
N GLN A 298 6.52 -8.89 -8.57
CA GLN A 298 5.78 -9.16 -9.81
C GLN A 298 6.18 -8.20 -10.93
N LEU A 299 6.22 -6.90 -10.66
CA LEU A 299 6.67 -5.92 -11.68
C LEU A 299 8.14 -6.08 -12.05
N LEU A 300 9.03 -6.38 -11.10
CA LEU A 300 10.43 -6.65 -11.43
C LEU A 300 10.55 -7.84 -12.38
N PHE A 301 9.89 -8.95 -12.07
CA PHE A 301 9.96 -10.17 -12.89
C PHE A 301 9.22 -10.08 -14.22
N PHE A 302 8.26 -9.15 -14.36
CA PHE A 302 7.76 -8.78 -15.68
C PHE A 302 8.90 -8.36 -16.61
N TYR A 303 9.81 -7.49 -16.15
CA TYR A 303 10.92 -7.02 -17.00
C TYR A 303 12.06 -8.03 -17.14
N GLU A 304 12.11 -9.04 -16.28
CA GLU A 304 12.98 -10.21 -16.47
C GLU A 304 12.48 -11.12 -17.57
N LEU A 305 11.16 -11.28 -17.71
CA LEU A 305 10.52 -12.01 -18.80
C LEU A 305 10.56 -11.26 -20.14
N HIS A 306 10.62 -9.93 -20.10
CA HIS A 306 10.52 -9.08 -21.29
C HIS A 306 11.75 -8.16 -21.44
N PRO A 307 12.96 -8.70 -21.67
CA PRO A 307 14.20 -7.92 -21.73
C PRO A 307 14.26 -6.93 -22.89
N HIS A 308 13.38 -7.09 -23.89
CA HIS A 308 13.28 -6.22 -25.07
C HIS A 308 12.46 -4.95 -24.80
N LEU A 309 11.70 -4.88 -23.71
CA LEU A 309 10.89 -3.72 -23.38
C LEU A 309 11.73 -2.62 -22.72
N PRO A 310 11.36 -1.34 -22.91
CA PRO A 310 11.95 -0.24 -22.15
C PRO A 310 11.74 -0.45 -20.65
N ARG A 311 12.81 -0.47 -19.87
CA ARG A 311 12.72 -0.63 -18.42
C ARG A 311 12.36 0.69 -17.72
N PRO A 312 11.48 0.72 -16.72
CA PRO A 312 11.35 1.85 -15.81
C PRO A 312 12.62 1.97 -14.97
N ARG A 313 12.88 3.16 -14.43
CA ARG A 313 13.94 3.34 -13.43
C ARG A 313 13.42 3.12 -12.02
N ILE A 314 12.12 3.23 -11.80
CA ILE A 314 11.51 3.16 -10.47
C ILE A 314 10.22 2.35 -10.47
N ILE A 315 10.05 1.54 -9.43
CA ILE A 315 8.78 0.90 -9.08
C ILE A 315 8.32 1.51 -7.76
N CYS A 316 7.08 2.00 -7.70
CA CYS A 316 6.47 2.45 -6.46
C CYS A 316 5.30 1.54 -6.10
N SER A 317 5.17 1.24 -4.82
CA SER A 317 4.02 0.56 -4.26
C SER A 317 3.23 1.47 -3.33
N SER A 318 2.02 1.05 -3.00
CA SER A 318 1.12 1.77 -2.10
C SER A 318 1.52 1.71 -0.62
N LYS A 319 2.52 0.88 -0.32
CA LYS A 319 3.23 0.80 0.94
C LYS A 319 4.72 0.97 0.66
N SER A 320 5.49 1.28 1.69
CA SER A 320 6.95 1.14 1.58
C SER A 320 7.29 -0.33 1.29
N ALA A 321 8.44 -0.61 0.71
CA ALA A 321 8.85 -1.98 0.47
C ALA A 321 9.10 -2.72 1.79
N CYS A 322 8.84 -4.03 1.80
CA CYS A 322 9.26 -4.88 2.90
C CYS A 322 10.78 -5.10 2.88
N TYR A 323 11.33 -5.65 3.96
CA TYR A 323 12.76 -5.93 4.07
C TYR A 323 13.28 -6.78 2.89
N LEU A 324 12.57 -7.86 2.53
CA LEU A 324 12.98 -8.77 1.46
C LEU A 324 12.88 -8.14 0.07
N CYS A 325 11.79 -7.40 -0.21
CA CYS A 325 11.67 -6.63 -1.46
C CYS A 325 12.82 -5.62 -1.55
N ASN A 326 13.10 -4.87 -0.48
CA ASN A 326 14.15 -3.87 -0.47
C ASN A 326 15.54 -4.47 -0.69
N LEU A 327 15.85 -5.56 0.00
CA LEU A 327 17.12 -6.26 -0.11
C LEU A 327 17.32 -6.84 -1.51
N PHE A 328 16.29 -7.51 -2.05
CA PHE A 328 16.38 -8.08 -3.39
C PHE A 328 16.53 -7.00 -4.47
N PHE A 329 15.78 -5.90 -4.40
CA PHE A 329 15.95 -4.76 -5.32
C PHE A 329 17.34 -4.15 -5.23
N SER A 330 17.92 -4.07 -4.03
CA SER A 330 19.28 -3.54 -3.83
C SER A 330 20.34 -4.45 -4.45
N LEU A 331 20.20 -5.76 -4.30
CA LEU A 331 21.07 -6.75 -4.94
C LEU A 331 20.90 -6.75 -6.46
N HIS A 332 19.65 -6.64 -6.93
CA HIS A 332 19.32 -6.64 -8.34
C HIS A 332 19.82 -5.39 -9.09
N GLY A 333 19.83 -4.23 -8.43
CA GLY A 333 20.47 -2.99 -8.90
C GLY A 333 19.79 -2.24 -10.06
N VAL A 334 18.84 -2.85 -10.78
CA VAL A 334 18.22 -2.22 -11.97
C VAL A 334 17.10 -1.24 -11.65
N PHE A 335 16.27 -1.54 -10.65
CA PHE A 335 15.07 -0.76 -10.34
C PHE A 335 15.24 -0.07 -8.99
N HIS A 336 14.89 1.21 -8.93
CA HIS A 336 14.82 1.93 -7.67
C HIS A 336 13.50 1.64 -6.95
N ILE A 337 13.59 1.45 -5.63
CA ILE A 337 12.48 1.54 -4.68
C ILE A 337 12.76 2.70 -3.76
N ARG A 338 11.74 3.49 -3.43
CA ARG A 338 11.92 4.73 -2.65
C ARG A 338 12.30 4.51 -1.19
N ARG A 339 11.59 3.61 -0.52
CA ARG A 339 11.57 3.49 0.93
C ARG A 339 11.30 2.05 1.32
N SER A 340 11.94 1.60 2.39
CA SER A 340 11.65 0.36 3.08
C SER A 340 10.98 0.67 4.43
N HIS A 341 10.00 -0.14 4.83
CA HIS A 341 9.53 -0.15 6.22
C HIS A 341 10.29 -1.19 7.06
N GLY A 342 11.08 -2.08 6.45
CA GLY A 342 11.97 -2.98 7.18
C GLY A 342 11.31 -4.17 7.89
N ARG A 343 9.99 -4.35 7.77
CA ARG A 343 9.30 -5.56 8.25
C ARG A 343 9.56 -6.73 7.30
N LEU A 344 9.80 -7.90 7.88
CA LEU A 344 10.00 -9.18 7.20
C LEU A 344 8.67 -9.92 7.12
N TYR A 345 8.39 -10.56 5.97
CA TYR A 345 7.22 -11.40 5.77
C TYR A 345 7.67 -12.82 5.44
N GLU A 346 7.34 -13.77 6.33
CA GLU A 346 7.71 -15.19 6.18
C GLU A 346 7.11 -15.82 4.92
N LYS A 347 5.94 -15.33 4.46
CA LYS A 347 5.22 -15.83 3.28
C LYS A 347 5.79 -15.34 1.94
N TRP A 348 6.79 -14.47 1.97
CA TRP A 348 7.41 -13.92 0.76
C TRP A 348 8.14 -14.99 -0.06
N THR A 349 8.11 -14.88 -1.39
CA THR A 349 8.89 -15.74 -2.28
C THR A 349 9.30 -15.05 -3.58
N LEU A 350 10.27 -15.65 -4.28
CA LEU A 350 10.70 -15.29 -5.61
C LEU A 350 10.11 -16.28 -6.65
N PRO A 351 9.68 -15.81 -7.83
CA PRO A 351 8.98 -16.63 -8.82
C PRO A 351 9.94 -17.45 -9.70
N ASP A 352 10.64 -18.43 -9.10
CA ASP A 352 11.66 -19.24 -9.78
C ASP A 352 11.15 -20.32 -10.74
N TRP A 353 9.83 -20.43 -10.88
CA TRP A 353 9.16 -21.22 -11.91
C TRP A 353 8.99 -20.48 -13.24
N LEU A 354 9.31 -19.19 -13.30
CA LEU A 354 9.16 -18.41 -14.52
C LEU A 354 10.16 -18.82 -15.60
N PRO A 355 9.76 -18.84 -16.88
CA PRO A 355 10.61 -19.23 -18.00
C PRO A 355 11.59 -18.12 -18.42
N ILE A 356 12.46 -17.69 -17.50
CA ILE A 356 13.47 -16.66 -17.76
C ILE A 356 14.50 -17.18 -18.80
N PRO A 357 15.10 -16.35 -19.68
CA PRO A 357 16.15 -16.80 -20.60
C PRO A 357 17.45 -17.28 -19.89
N GLU A 358 18.15 -18.27 -20.47
CA GLU A 358 19.29 -18.98 -19.84
C GLU A 358 20.44 -18.09 -19.31
N PRO A 359 20.95 -17.07 -20.05
CA PRO A 359 22.03 -16.23 -19.50
C PRO A 359 21.58 -15.48 -18.24
N ARG A 360 20.31 -15.07 -18.21
CA ARG A 360 19.75 -14.30 -17.11
C ARG A 360 19.38 -15.18 -15.91
N ARG A 361 19.05 -16.47 -16.12
CA ARG A 361 18.82 -17.43 -15.04
C ARG A 361 20.06 -17.59 -14.15
N ALA A 362 21.24 -17.73 -14.76
CA ALA A 362 22.49 -17.89 -14.01
C ALA A 362 22.75 -16.67 -13.09
N GLU A 363 22.58 -15.46 -13.62
CA GLU A 363 22.70 -14.22 -12.86
C GLU A 363 21.68 -14.14 -11.71
N LEU A 364 20.41 -14.46 -11.96
CA LEU A 364 19.39 -14.53 -10.91
C LEU A 364 19.74 -15.59 -9.85
N GLY A 365 20.31 -16.73 -10.26
CA GLY A 365 20.82 -17.75 -9.35
C GLY A 365 21.88 -17.19 -8.39
N VAL A 366 22.84 -16.42 -8.92
CA VAL A 366 23.87 -15.73 -8.10
C VAL A 366 23.23 -14.72 -7.16
N LEU A 367 22.27 -13.91 -7.62
CA LEU A 367 21.57 -12.93 -6.79
C LEU A 367 20.80 -13.59 -5.64
N VAL A 368 20.18 -14.76 -5.86
CA VAL A 368 19.52 -15.52 -4.80
C VAL A 368 20.53 -16.04 -3.78
N THR A 369 21.70 -16.49 -4.22
CA THR A 369 22.77 -16.92 -3.31
C THR A 369 23.31 -15.75 -2.48
N GLN A 370 23.45 -14.57 -3.06
CA GLN A 370 23.80 -13.35 -2.32
C GLN A 370 22.70 -12.93 -1.34
N LEU A 371 21.43 -13.03 -1.73
CA LEU A 371 20.28 -12.78 -0.87
C LEU A 371 20.32 -13.69 0.36
N ASP A 372 20.44 -15.00 0.15
CA ASP A 372 20.52 -16.00 1.22
C ASP A 372 21.75 -15.77 2.12
N GLY A 373 22.90 -15.44 1.53
CA GLY A 373 24.10 -15.06 2.28
C GLY A 373 23.89 -13.83 3.15
N ALA A 374 23.20 -12.80 2.63
CA ALA A 374 22.88 -11.58 3.39
C ALA A 374 21.92 -11.87 4.56
N LEU A 375 20.92 -12.73 4.36
CA LEU A 375 20.03 -13.17 5.44
C LEU A 375 20.80 -13.91 6.53
N LYS A 376 21.66 -14.87 6.16
CA LYS A 376 22.51 -15.62 7.09
C LYS A 376 23.47 -14.72 7.86
N ALA A 377 24.10 -13.77 7.18
CA ALA A 377 24.96 -12.77 7.82
C ALA A 377 24.20 -11.92 8.84
N LYS A 378 22.95 -11.51 8.51
CA LYS A 378 22.08 -10.77 9.43
C LYS A 378 21.70 -11.60 10.66
N ILE A 379 21.42 -12.89 10.48
CA ILE A 379 21.13 -13.83 11.59
C ILE A 379 22.34 -13.98 12.52
N GLN A 380 23.54 -14.11 11.96
CA GLN A 380 24.78 -14.28 12.71
C GLN A 380 25.17 -13.01 13.47
N LYS A 381 25.13 -11.86 12.81
CA LYS A 381 25.46 -10.56 13.41
C LYS A 381 24.43 -10.13 14.47
N GLY A 382 23.19 -10.58 14.31
CA GLY A 382 22.05 -10.07 15.07
C GLY A 382 21.64 -8.66 14.60
N CYS A 383 20.47 -8.22 15.05
CA CYS A 383 20.02 -6.85 14.89
C CYS A 383 19.23 -6.39 16.12
N ASP A 384 19.03 -5.08 16.22
CA ASP A 384 18.20 -4.49 17.26
C ASP A 384 16.74 -4.89 17.05
N LYS A 385 15.99 -4.96 18.16
CA LYS A 385 14.54 -5.10 18.08
C LYS A 385 13.94 -3.75 17.71
N HIS A 386 13.13 -3.75 16.66
CA HIS A 386 12.40 -2.57 16.20
C HIS A 386 10.90 -2.77 16.37
N ASP A 387 10.20 -1.68 16.70
CA ASP A 387 8.74 -1.64 16.75
C ASP A 387 8.13 -1.80 15.34
N TYR A 388 6.86 -2.19 15.30
CA TYR A 388 6.15 -2.30 14.03
C TYR A 388 6.00 -0.93 13.36
N PRO A 389 6.50 -0.78 12.11
CA PRO A 389 6.53 0.48 11.42
C PRO A 389 5.18 0.85 10.81
N THR A 390 4.96 2.15 10.58
CA THR A 390 3.88 2.58 9.66
C THR A 390 4.26 2.25 8.22
N GLU A 391 3.59 1.27 7.62
CA GLU A 391 3.91 0.80 6.27
C GLU A 391 3.47 1.79 5.17
N SER A 392 2.35 2.49 5.36
CA SER A 392 1.77 3.46 4.41
C SER A 392 2.20 4.90 4.73
N VAL A 393 3.41 5.26 4.29
CA VAL A 393 3.93 6.63 4.40
C VAL A 393 3.61 7.41 3.12
N LEU A 394 2.89 8.53 3.24
CA LEU A 394 2.68 9.42 2.11
C LEU A 394 3.96 10.17 1.78
N SER A 395 4.29 10.23 0.50
CA SER A 395 5.25 11.21 0.01
C SER A 395 4.50 12.50 -0.33
N ILE A 396 4.98 13.63 0.18
CA ILE A 396 4.45 14.95 -0.22
C ILE A 396 4.94 15.20 -1.65
N ALA A 397 4.00 15.27 -2.60
CA ALA A 397 4.32 15.58 -3.98
C ALA A 397 4.96 16.98 -4.04
N ARG A 398 6.18 17.10 -4.59
CA ARG A 398 6.77 18.43 -4.80
C ARG A 398 6.00 19.16 -5.90
N GLN A 399 5.91 20.48 -5.81
CA GLN A 399 5.28 21.30 -6.85
C GLN A 399 5.99 21.05 -8.19
N TRP A 400 5.20 20.86 -9.26
CA TRP A 400 5.74 20.75 -10.62
C TRP A 400 6.36 22.08 -11.03
N THR A 401 7.69 22.14 -11.06
CA THR A 401 8.44 23.26 -11.63
C THR A 401 8.67 22.98 -13.13
N PRO A 402 8.37 23.95 -14.03
CA PRO A 402 8.79 23.88 -15.42
C PRO A 402 10.32 23.76 -15.47
N SER A 403 10.83 22.90 -16.35
CA SER A 403 12.27 22.74 -16.55
C SER A 403 12.84 23.97 -17.24
N THR A 404 13.11 25.06 -16.53
CA THR A 404 14.09 26.03 -17.02
C THR A 404 15.46 25.39 -16.85
N SER A 405 16.21 25.36 -17.95
CA SER A 405 17.61 24.93 -18.05
C SER A 405 18.42 25.27 -16.80
N SER A 406 19.14 24.26 -16.32
CA SER A 406 20.10 24.23 -15.24
C SER A 406 20.78 25.56 -14.93
N LYS A 407 20.41 26.18 -13.81
CA LYS A 407 21.38 26.87 -12.96
C LYS A 407 21.20 26.37 -11.54
N THR A 408 22.29 25.82 -11.03
CA THR A 408 22.54 25.46 -9.63
C THR A 408 21.79 26.38 -8.67
N SER A 409 20.93 25.80 -7.83
CA SER A 409 20.42 26.49 -6.64
C SER A 409 20.59 25.54 -5.46
N SER A 410 21.57 25.94 -4.66
CA SER A 410 22.04 25.41 -3.40
C SER A 410 20.95 25.26 -2.35
N SER A 411 21.11 24.20 -1.55
CA SER A 411 20.84 24.11 -0.11
C SER A 411 19.96 25.22 0.51
N LEU A 412 18.76 24.82 0.93
CA LEU A 412 18.10 25.44 2.07
C LEU A 412 18.12 24.43 3.22
N ALA A 413 19.27 24.36 3.88
CA ALA A 413 19.36 23.92 5.26
C ALA A 413 19.07 25.13 6.16
N SER A 414 18.02 25.05 6.98
CA SER A 414 17.79 26.02 8.06
C SER A 414 18.23 25.41 9.39
N ILE A 415 19.48 25.74 9.74
CA ILE A 415 19.96 26.28 11.02
C ILE A 415 19.31 25.73 12.30
N SER A 416 20.12 24.99 13.07
CA SER A 416 20.26 25.25 14.51
C SER A 416 21.73 25.21 14.88
N THR A 417 22.25 26.38 15.21
CA THR A 417 23.56 26.63 15.82
C THR A 417 23.65 26.00 17.21
N ILE A 418 24.74 25.26 17.49
CA ILE A 418 25.62 25.46 18.63
C ILE A 418 26.97 24.83 18.26
N ARG A 419 28.02 25.65 18.35
CA ARG A 419 29.43 25.32 18.18
C ARG A 419 29.98 24.82 19.52
N PRO A 420 30.85 23.80 19.53
CA PRO A 420 32.17 24.02 20.13
C PRO A 420 33.33 23.71 19.17
N GLN A 421 34.42 24.46 19.32
CA GLN A 421 35.72 24.28 18.66
C GLN A 421 36.62 23.32 19.48
N PRO A 422 37.81 22.92 19.00
CA PRO A 422 38.26 21.54 19.03
C PRO A 422 39.37 21.29 20.08
N THR A 423 39.54 20.03 20.49
CA THR A 423 40.78 19.57 21.12
C THR A 423 41.49 18.57 20.22
N LEU A 424 42.77 18.87 19.99
CA LEU A 424 43.75 18.13 19.19
C LEU A 424 44.13 16.77 19.82
N HIS A 425 44.48 15.83 18.91
CA HIS A 425 45.33 14.63 19.07
C HIS A 425 44.85 13.56 20.08
N LYS A 426 44.77 12.27 19.73
CA LYS A 426 45.88 11.43 19.24
C LYS A 426 45.36 10.20 18.47
N GLU A 427 46.19 9.74 17.54
CA GLU A 427 46.04 8.57 16.67
C GLU A 427 45.79 7.26 17.41
N GLY A 428 45.02 6.38 16.76
CA GLY A 428 44.82 4.98 17.14
C GLY A 428 43.98 4.25 16.09
N SER A 429 44.66 3.65 15.12
CA SER A 429 44.17 2.84 14.00
C SER A 429 43.07 1.81 14.35
N GLN A 430 42.03 1.74 13.51
CA GLN A 430 41.51 0.50 12.89
C GLN A 430 40.39 0.84 11.89
N ASP A 431 40.81 1.22 10.68
CA ASP A 431 39.98 1.20 9.47
C ASP A 431 40.16 -0.16 8.77
N GLY A 432 39.04 -0.76 8.32
CA GLY A 432 39.10 -1.76 7.24
C GLY A 432 38.17 -2.96 7.37
N VAL A 433 36.87 -2.79 7.14
CA VAL A 433 36.00 -3.90 6.64
C VAL A 433 34.90 -3.46 5.64
N LEU A 434 34.63 -2.16 5.42
CA LEU A 434 33.49 -1.74 4.57
C LEU A 434 33.82 -1.28 3.14
N SER A 435 35.07 -1.38 2.68
CA SER A 435 35.47 -0.91 1.34
C SER A 435 35.70 -2.02 0.29
N GLN A 436 35.29 -3.27 0.52
CA GLN A 436 35.57 -4.39 -0.42
C GLN A 436 34.35 -5.06 -1.08
N LEU A 437 33.16 -4.44 -1.07
CA LEU A 437 32.02 -4.93 -1.87
C LEU A 437 31.76 -4.12 -3.16
N SER A 438 32.66 -3.22 -3.55
CA SER A 438 32.59 -2.56 -4.85
C SER A 438 33.42 -3.34 -5.89
N SER A 439 32.85 -4.43 -6.40
CA SER A 439 33.12 -4.83 -7.77
C SER A 439 31.83 -4.61 -8.54
N MET A 440 31.87 -3.64 -9.46
CA MET A 440 30.77 -3.32 -10.37
C MET A 440 30.25 -4.60 -11.03
N PRO A 441 28.94 -4.88 -11.03
CA PRO A 441 28.40 -5.95 -11.86
C PRO A 441 28.60 -5.60 -13.35
N PRO A 442 28.71 -6.60 -14.26
CA PRO A 442 28.77 -6.35 -15.68
C PRO A 442 27.50 -5.60 -16.12
N THR A 443 27.69 -4.64 -17.01
CA THR A 443 26.67 -3.70 -17.48
C THR A 443 25.45 -4.46 -18.03
N PRO A 444 24.21 -4.14 -17.61
CA PRO A 444 23.02 -4.81 -18.14
C PRO A 444 22.86 -4.52 -19.64
N PRO A 445 22.27 -5.46 -20.41
CA PRO A 445 22.11 -5.28 -21.85
C PRO A 445 21.28 -4.03 -22.15
N ARG A 446 21.83 -3.16 -23.00
CA ARG A 446 21.12 -2.02 -23.59
C ARG A 446 20.07 -2.53 -24.57
N THR A 447 18.86 -1.95 -24.52
CA THR A 447 17.72 -2.28 -25.38
C THR A 447 18.09 -2.16 -26.87
N PRO A 448 17.98 -3.23 -27.68
CA PRO A 448 18.08 -3.14 -29.14
C PRO A 448 16.76 -2.62 -29.75
N PRO A 449 16.77 -1.89 -30.89
CA PRO A 449 15.55 -1.41 -31.53
C PRO A 449 14.88 -2.44 -32.46
N SER A 450 13.53 -2.46 -32.42
CA SER A 450 12.57 -3.08 -33.39
C SER A 450 12.40 -4.61 -33.34
N ARG A 451 11.29 -5.25 -33.72
CA ARG A 451 9.91 -4.96 -34.22
C ARG A 451 9.15 -6.31 -34.05
N ILE A 452 7.91 -6.37 -33.55
CA ILE A 452 7.16 -7.64 -33.46
C ILE A 452 5.67 -7.43 -33.83
N PRO A 453 5.05 -8.34 -34.62
CA PRO A 453 3.60 -8.39 -34.81
C PRO A 453 2.88 -9.23 -33.73
N SER A 454 1.66 -8.83 -33.42
CA SER A 454 0.74 -9.33 -32.40
C SER A 454 0.11 -10.69 -32.74
N ILE A 455 -0.01 -11.60 -31.75
CA ILE A 455 -0.98 -12.71 -31.81
C ILE A 455 -1.68 -12.91 -30.46
N SER A 456 -3.01 -12.87 -30.55
CA SER A 456 -4.04 -13.29 -29.60
C SER A 456 -4.25 -14.80 -29.70
N GLY A 457 -4.52 -15.45 -28.58
CA GLY A 457 -5.28 -16.71 -28.56
C GLY A 457 -4.68 -17.81 -27.70
N ALA A 458 -5.26 -18.02 -26.51
CA ALA A 458 -5.48 -19.34 -25.92
C ALA A 458 -6.22 -19.19 -24.57
N GLN A 459 -7.50 -18.81 -24.62
CA GLN A 459 -8.45 -19.19 -23.58
C GLN A 459 -9.12 -20.47 -24.06
N ASN A 460 -8.93 -21.58 -23.36
CA ASN A 460 -9.95 -22.56 -23.03
C ASN A 460 -9.31 -23.84 -22.45
N ARG A 461 -10.02 -24.40 -21.46
CA ARG A 461 -9.83 -25.67 -20.73
C ARG A 461 -8.87 -25.56 -19.53
N ALA A 462 -9.19 -26.03 -18.34
CA ALA A 462 -10.38 -26.72 -17.87
C ALA A 462 -10.56 -26.49 -16.37
N ARG A 463 -11.82 -26.64 -15.98
CA ARG A 463 -12.38 -26.69 -14.65
C ARG A 463 -11.91 -27.97 -13.93
N GLU A 464 -12.06 -27.91 -12.61
CA GLU A 464 -12.27 -29.01 -11.64
C GLU A 464 -11.03 -29.61 -10.95
N HIS A 465 -10.90 -29.38 -9.64
CA HIS A 465 -11.02 -30.39 -8.59
C HIS A 465 -11.01 -29.75 -7.18
N ARG A 466 -12.07 -30.00 -6.39
CA ARG A 466 -12.26 -29.62 -4.98
C ARG A 466 -11.56 -30.64 -4.07
N ILE A 467 -11.03 -30.20 -2.92
CA ILE A 467 -10.58 -31.07 -1.82
C ILE A 467 -11.51 -30.87 -0.61
N GLU A 468 -11.90 -31.99 -0.01
CA GLU A 468 -12.99 -32.20 0.94
C GLU A 468 -12.64 -31.76 2.38
N LEU A 469 -13.62 -31.16 3.07
CA LEU A 469 -13.62 -30.93 4.52
C LEU A 469 -14.11 -32.19 5.26
N PRO A 470 -13.79 -32.35 6.56
CA PRO A 470 -14.09 -33.54 7.35
C PRO A 470 -15.59 -33.91 7.28
N THR A 471 -15.86 -35.15 6.89
CA THR A 471 -17.19 -35.63 6.46
C THR A 471 -18.17 -35.92 7.60
N THR A 472 -17.76 -35.77 8.86
CA THR A 472 -18.64 -35.96 10.02
C THR A 472 -18.26 -35.03 11.17
N THR A 473 -18.98 -33.91 11.27
CA THR A 473 -18.93 -33.03 12.45
C THR A 473 -20.25 -33.15 13.20
N HIS A 474 -20.22 -33.61 14.45
CA HIS A 474 -21.38 -33.56 15.32
C HIS A 474 -21.54 -32.14 15.88
N PRO A 475 -22.61 -31.41 15.55
CA PRO A 475 -22.84 -30.08 16.08
C PRO A 475 -23.10 -30.14 17.59
N VAL A 476 -22.41 -29.29 18.36
CA VAL A 476 -22.74 -29.08 19.77
C VAL A 476 -23.97 -28.19 19.84
N THR A 477 -25.10 -28.71 20.34
CA THR A 477 -26.32 -27.95 20.54
C THR A 477 -26.40 -27.44 21.97
N ILE A 478 -26.53 -26.12 22.13
CA ILE A 478 -26.69 -25.45 23.43
C ILE A 478 -28.15 -25.03 23.60
N THR A 479 -28.77 -25.48 24.69
CA THR A 479 -30.13 -25.10 25.08
C THR A 479 -30.11 -23.91 26.05
N PRO A 480 -31.21 -23.12 26.17
CA PRO A 480 -31.27 -21.99 27.10
C PRO A 480 -30.96 -22.36 28.56
N ALA A 481 -31.25 -23.61 28.97
CA ALA A 481 -30.94 -24.11 30.31
C ALA A 481 -29.43 -24.29 30.58
N GLN A 482 -28.60 -24.28 29.54
CA GLN A 482 -27.14 -24.42 29.63
C GLN A 482 -26.42 -23.06 29.67
N LEU A 483 -27.17 -21.95 29.74
CA LEU A 483 -26.61 -20.61 29.88
C LEU A 483 -26.41 -20.26 31.38
N PRO A 484 -25.29 -19.63 31.77
CA PRO A 484 -24.17 -19.23 30.91
C PRO A 484 -23.30 -20.43 30.51
N TYR A 485 -23.01 -20.53 29.21
CA TYR A 485 -22.15 -21.56 28.64
C TYR A 485 -20.74 -21.00 28.42
N SER A 486 -19.71 -21.78 28.76
CA SER A 486 -18.31 -21.43 28.48
C SER A 486 -17.55 -22.66 28.03
N GLN A 487 -16.72 -22.51 26.99
CA GLN A 487 -15.88 -23.57 26.45
C GLN A 487 -14.54 -23.01 25.98
N LEU A 488 -13.46 -23.75 26.26
CA LEU A 488 -12.16 -23.49 25.68
C LEU A 488 -12.12 -24.00 24.24
N ILE A 489 -11.78 -23.11 23.30
CA ILE A 489 -11.66 -23.43 21.87
C ILE A 489 -10.19 -23.78 21.55
N THR A 490 -9.97 -24.92 20.91
CA THR A 490 -8.68 -25.43 20.44
C THR A 490 -8.77 -25.81 18.95
N PRO A 491 -7.65 -26.12 18.26
CA PRO A 491 -7.66 -26.54 16.86
C PRO A 491 -8.46 -27.82 16.57
N THR A 492 -8.76 -28.60 17.62
CA THR A 492 -9.57 -29.83 17.53
C THR A 492 -11.01 -29.63 17.97
N THR A 493 -11.40 -28.41 18.39
CA THR A 493 -12.78 -28.11 18.77
C THR A 493 -13.68 -28.18 17.53
N PRO A 494 -14.72 -29.02 17.54
CA PRO A 494 -15.65 -29.10 16.41
C PRO A 494 -16.42 -27.78 16.23
N PRO A 495 -16.95 -27.49 15.04
CA PRO A 495 -17.80 -26.34 14.81
C PRO A 495 -18.96 -26.29 15.81
N LEU A 496 -19.11 -25.14 16.47
CA LEU A 496 -20.20 -24.89 17.40
C LEU A 496 -21.40 -24.35 16.61
N LEU A 497 -22.53 -25.06 16.61
CA LEU A 497 -23.75 -24.63 15.95
C LEU A 497 -24.72 -24.08 17.00
N LEU A 498 -25.00 -22.78 16.93
CA LEU A 498 -25.94 -22.12 17.83
C LEU A 498 -27.31 -22.01 17.15
N HIS A 499 -28.27 -22.81 17.60
CA HIS A 499 -29.65 -22.68 17.14
C HIS A 499 -30.39 -21.64 18.00
N LEU A 500 -30.57 -20.44 17.46
CA LEU A 500 -31.08 -19.28 18.19
C LEU A 500 -32.60 -19.15 18.03
N ASN A 501 -33.39 -19.76 18.92
CA ASN A 501 -34.81 -19.44 19.04
C ASN A 501 -34.99 -18.32 20.08
N ASN A 502 -34.88 -17.07 19.63
CA ASN A 502 -35.27 -15.82 20.34
C ASN A 502 -35.18 -15.91 21.90
N PRO A 503 -33.99 -15.64 22.47
CA PRO A 503 -33.72 -14.29 22.94
C PRO A 503 -32.37 -13.72 22.44
N ARG A 504 -32.11 -12.42 22.70
CA ARG A 504 -30.82 -11.77 22.40
C ARG A 504 -29.70 -12.47 23.18
N LEU A 505 -28.77 -13.09 22.48
CA LEU A 505 -27.57 -13.70 23.03
C LEU A 505 -26.36 -12.80 22.78
N THR A 506 -25.56 -12.60 23.82
CA THR A 506 -24.24 -11.96 23.73
C THR A 506 -23.19 -13.06 23.73
N LEU A 507 -22.32 -13.06 22.72
CA LEU A 507 -21.16 -13.95 22.65
C LEU A 507 -19.92 -13.17 23.05
N ASP A 508 -19.33 -13.53 24.19
CA ASP A 508 -18.07 -12.95 24.65
C ASP A 508 -16.93 -13.91 24.33
N PHE A 509 -15.94 -13.42 23.59
CA PHE A 509 -14.73 -14.17 23.28
C PHE A 509 -13.58 -13.64 24.14
N ASP A 510 -13.04 -14.50 25.01
CA ASP A 510 -11.87 -14.18 25.83
C ASP A 510 -10.59 -14.65 25.14
N PHE A 511 -9.83 -13.70 24.61
CA PHE A 511 -8.58 -13.97 23.90
C PHE A 511 -7.33 -13.89 24.80
N ARG A 512 -7.48 -13.77 26.13
CA ARG A 512 -6.33 -13.59 27.06
C ARG A 512 -5.27 -14.69 26.96
N LEU A 513 -5.65 -15.89 26.52
CA LEU A 513 -4.78 -17.06 26.37
C LEU A 513 -4.69 -17.57 24.93
N ALA A 514 -5.15 -16.79 23.95
CA ALA A 514 -5.21 -17.24 22.56
C ALA A 514 -3.85 -17.12 21.85
N SER A 515 -3.49 -18.16 21.10
CA SER A 515 -2.43 -18.12 20.07
C SER A 515 -3.01 -17.58 18.75
N PRO A 516 -2.18 -17.20 17.76
CA PRO A 516 -2.67 -16.77 16.44
C PRO A 516 -3.67 -17.77 15.85
N CYS A 517 -4.94 -17.36 15.78
CA CYS A 517 -6.05 -18.20 15.35
C CYS A 517 -6.97 -17.42 14.41
N ARG A 518 -7.75 -18.16 13.61
CA ARG A 518 -8.74 -17.63 12.69
C ARG A 518 -10.12 -17.94 13.23
N LEU A 519 -10.89 -16.92 13.60
CA LEU A 519 -12.32 -17.10 13.93
C LEU A 519 -13.14 -16.94 12.65
N VAL A 520 -14.00 -17.94 12.38
CA VAL A 520 -14.93 -17.93 11.25
C VAL A 520 -16.35 -17.96 11.81
N LEU A 521 -17.13 -16.94 11.49
CA LEU A 521 -18.56 -16.87 11.81
C LEU A 521 -19.33 -16.96 10.50
N THR A 522 -20.22 -17.94 10.42
CA THR A 522 -21.06 -18.20 9.24
C THR A 522 -22.51 -18.25 9.68
N HIS A 523 -23.39 -17.53 8.98
CA HIS A 523 -24.83 -17.72 9.12
C HIS A 523 -25.19 -19.01 8.39
N VAL A 524 -25.87 -19.95 9.04
CA VAL A 524 -26.29 -21.20 8.41
C VAL A 524 -27.80 -21.16 8.29
N ASP A 525 -28.29 -20.88 7.08
CA ASP A 525 -29.72 -21.00 6.76
C ASP A 525 -30.02 -22.44 6.32
N ASP A 526 -30.80 -23.14 7.14
CA ASP A 526 -31.42 -24.44 6.93
C ASP A 526 -30.53 -25.68 6.65
N ILE A 527 -30.88 -26.79 7.31
CA ILE A 527 -30.02 -27.96 7.60
C ILE A 527 -29.72 -28.87 6.39
N THR A 528 -29.95 -28.46 5.13
CA THR A 528 -29.91 -29.41 4.00
C THR A 528 -29.14 -29.00 2.73
N ALA A 529 -28.39 -27.90 2.70
CA ALA A 529 -27.58 -27.56 1.52
C ALA A 529 -26.06 -27.68 1.77
N PRO A 530 -25.27 -28.28 0.85
CA PRO A 530 -23.83 -28.24 0.91
C PRO A 530 -23.34 -26.81 0.70
N VAL A 531 -22.50 -26.33 1.62
CA VAL A 531 -21.94 -24.98 1.67
C VAL A 531 -21.22 -24.65 0.35
N VAL A 532 -21.87 -23.85 -0.49
CA VAL A 532 -21.28 -23.24 -1.69
C VAL A 532 -21.41 -21.73 -1.52
N ASP A 533 -20.26 -21.04 -1.43
CA ASP A 533 -20.09 -19.58 -1.47
C ASP A 533 -21.06 -18.77 -0.60
N GLU A 534 -20.75 -18.64 0.70
CA GLU A 534 -21.33 -17.57 1.51
C GLU A 534 -20.29 -16.79 2.32
N GLU A 535 -20.68 -15.57 2.67
CA GLU A 535 -19.90 -14.43 3.12
C GLU A 535 -19.25 -14.65 4.50
N TYR A 536 -18.06 -15.25 4.52
CA TYR A 536 -17.32 -15.44 5.77
C TYR A 536 -16.83 -14.11 6.34
N ARG A 537 -17.19 -13.80 7.60
CA ARG A 537 -16.44 -12.83 8.39
C ARG A 537 -15.25 -13.53 9.03
N THR A 538 -14.05 -13.17 8.56
CA THR A 538 -12.78 -13.63 9.13
C THR A 538 -12.22 -12.54 10.02
N VAL A 539 -11.89 -12.89 11.26
CA VAL A 539 -11.18 -12.01 12.20
C VAL A 539 -9.87 -12.68 12.57
N ASP A 540 -8.75 -12.07 12.17
CA ASP A 540 -7.42 -12.45 12.63
C ASP A 540 -7.17 -11.83 14.01
N ILE A 541 -6.59 -12.58 14.95
CA ILE A 541 -6.34 -12.08 16.32
C ILE A 541 -5.51 -10.79 16.36
N GLU A 542 -4.63 -10.59 15.36
CA GLU A 542 -3.79 -9.38 15.21
C GLU A 542 -4.59 -8.16 14.73
N GLU A 543 -5.83 -8.35 14.24
CA GLU A 543 -6.75 -7.29 13.83
C GLU A 543 -7.81 -6.97 14.89
N ILE A 544 -7.82 -7.70 16.01
CA ILE A 544 -8.70 -7.43 17.16
C ILE A 544 -8.11 -6.25 17.93
N PRO A 545 -8.87 -5.16 18.13
CA PRO A 545 -8.37 -4.02 18.87
C PRO A 545 -8.04 -4.42 20.32
N THR A 546 -6.94 -3.89 20.84
CA THR A 546 -6.59 -4.01 22.26
C THR A 546 -7.62 -3.31 23.14
N GLU A 547 -7.71 -3.65 24.43
CA GLU A 547 -8.58 -2.97 25.41
C GLU A 547 -8.33 -1.44 25.47
N ALA A 548 -7.11 -1.00 25.13
CA ALA A 548 -6.78 0.42 25.02
C ALA A 548 -7.32 1.09 23.74
N GLU A 549 -7.55 0.32 22.67
CA GLU A 549 -8.06 0.79 21.37
C GLU A 549 -9.59 0.71 21.28
N MET A 550 -10.19 -0.22 22.01
CA MET A 550 -11.62 -0.29 22.24
C MET A 550 -11.95 0.53 23.49
N GLN A 551 -12.36 1.79 23.33
CA GLN A 551 -12.98 2.52 24.44
C GLN A 551 -14.34 1.91 24.78
N VAL A 552 -14.33 0.73 25.41
CA VAL A 552 -15.52 0.17 26.05
C VAL A 552 -15.73 0.98 27.31
N SER A 553 -16.64 1.93 27.24
CA SER A 553 -17.25 2.47 28.45
C SER A 553 -17.87 1.28 29.19
N ARG A 554 -17.27 0.85 30.30
CA ARG A 554 -17.93 -0.10 31.21
C ARG A 554 -19.21 0.58 31.68
N LEU A 555 -20.34 0.22 31.08
CA LEU A 555 -21.64 0.39 31.70
C LEU A 555 -21.62 -0.51 32.94
N ARG A 556 -21.15 0.04 34.08
CA ARG A 556 -21.56 -0.48 35.38
C ARG A 556 -23.06 -0.25 35.45
N GLY A 557 -23.82 -1.28 35.10
CA GLY A 557 -25.18 -1.42 35.57
C GLY A 557 -25.16 -1.31 37.09
N LYS A 558 -25.93 -0.36 37.62
CA LYS A 558 -26.42 -0.46 38.98
C LYS A 558 -27.44 -1.59 38.98
N GLU A 559 -27.11 -2.70 39.63
CA GLU A 559 -28.00 -3.42 40.54
C GLU A 559 -27.16 -3.86 41.74
#